data_AF-A0A1H2TEX3-F1
#
_entry.id   AF-A0A1H2TEX3-F1
#
_cell.length_a   1.000
_cell.length_b   1.000
_cell.length_c   1.000
_cell.angle_alpha   90.00
_cell.angle_beta   90.00
_cell.angle_gamma   90.00
#
_symmetry.space_group_name_H-M   'P 1'
#
loop_
_entity.id
_entity.type
_entity.pdbx_description
1 polymer ?
#
loop_
_entity_poly.entity_id
_entity_poly.type
_entity_poly.pdbx_seq_one_letter_code
_entity_poly.pdbx_strand_id
1 'polypeptide(L)'
;MHDYIKERTIKIGRYFVETRNTVRTIAKEFGVSKSTVHKDLTERLPEINADLANQVKEILEYHKSIRHLRGGEATKIKYKRTRPQKEVKDLETTVKV
;
A
#
# COMPACT_ATOMS: atom_id res chain seq x y z
N MET A 1 10.66 -21.38 -15.85
CA MET A 1 10.24 -20.62 -14.65
C MET A 1 9.94 -21.61 -13.54
N HIS A 2 10.50 -21.42 -12.34
CA HIS A 2 10.31 -22.37 -11.25
C HIS A 2 8.84 -22.38 -10.80
N ASP A 3 8.26 -23.56 -10.61
CA ASP A 3 6.82 -23.71 -10.29
C ASP A 3 6.41 -23.00 -9.00
N TYR A 4 7.31 -22.94 -8.00
CA TYR A 4 7.08 -22.18 -6.77
C TYR A 4 6.81 -20.68 -7.00
N ILE A 5 7.42 -20.09 -8.04
CA ILE A 5 7.20 -18.67 -8.38
C ILE A 5 5.82 -18.50 -9.01
N LYS A 6 5.40 -19.45 -9.85
CA LYS A 6 4.07 -19.39 -10.49
C LYS A 6 2.96 -19.47 -9.45
N GLU A 7 3.05 -20.43 -8.53
CA GLU A 7 2.07 -20.60 -7.45
C GLU A 7 2.01 -19.37 -6.54
N ARG A 8 3.18 -18.84 -6.14
CA ARG A 8 3.26 -17.59 -5.37
C ARG A 8 2.58 -16.43 -6.10
N THR A 9 2.87 -16.28 -7.39
CA THR A 9 2.36 -15.18 -8.21
C THR A 9 0.83 -15.23 -8.29
N ILE A 10 0.26 -16.41 -8.53
CA ILE A 10 -1.20 -16.61 -8.55
C ILE A 10 -1.81 -16.30 -7.17
N LYS A 11 -1.21 -16.81 -6.09
CA LYS A 11 -1.69 -16.60 -4.72
C LYS A 11 -1.72 -15.11 -4.35
N ILE A 12 -0.64 -14.39 -4.65
CA ILE A 12 -0.56 -12.94 -4.44
C ILE A 12 -1.61 -12.23 -5.30
N GLY A 13 -1.75 -12.59 -6.58
CA GLY A 13 -2.73 -11.99 -7.49
C GLY A 13 -4.18 -12.13 -6.99
N ARG A 14 -4.57 -13.33 -6.56
CA ARG A 14 -5.92 -13.57 -6.03
C ARG A 14 -6.17 -12.78 -4.75
N TYR A 15 -5.24 -12.86 -3.81
CA TYR A 15 -5.34 -12.12 -2.55
C TYR A 15 -5.37 -10.60 -2.77
N PHE A 16 -4.64 -10.10 -3.77
CA PHE A 16 -4.64 -8.68 -4.15
C PHE A 16 -6.01 -8.22 -4.64
N VAL A 17 -6.67 -9.02 -5.47
CA VAL A 17 -8.01 -8.72 -5.97
C VAL A 17 -9.06 -8.81 -4.86
N GLU A 18 -8.98 -9.85 -4.02
CA GLU A 18 -9.92 -10.07 -2.91
C GLU A 18 -9.86 -8.95 -1.87
N THR A 19 -8.66 -8.57 -1.43
CA THR A 19 -8.48 -7.56 -0.37
C THR A 19 -8.51 -6.13 -0.90
N ARG A 20 -8.26 -5.92 -2.19
CA ARG A 20 -8.04 -4.60 -2.81
C ARG A 20 -7.04 -3.73 -2.04
N ASN A 21 -6.10 -4.37 -1.34
CA ASN A 21 -5.10 -3.69 -0.54
C ASN A 21 -3.97 -3.13 -1.41
N THR A 22 -3.10 -2.32 -0.81
CA THR A 22 -1.91 -1.84 -1.53
C THR A 22 -0.81 -2.90 -1.60
N VAL A 23 0.02 -2.78 -2.64
CA VAL A 23 1.27 -3.56 -2.79
C VAL A 23 2.12 -3.53 -1.52
N ARG A 24 2.15 -2.41 -0.78
CA ARG A 24 2.92 -2.29 0.46
C ARG A 24 2.32 -3.11 1.61
N THR A 25 1.00 -3.20 1.71
CA THR A 25 0.32 -4.00 2.73
C THR A 25 0.54 -5.48 2.45
N ILE A 26 0.30 -5.90 1.21
CA ILE A 26 0.45 -7.28 0.78
C ILE A 26 1.90 -7.75 0.91
N ALA A 27 2.87 -6.89 0.59
CA ALA A 27 4.28 -7.19 0.83
C ALA A 27 4.59 -7.55 2.29
N LYS A 28 3.98 -6.84 3.26
CA LYS A 28 4.15 -7.13 4.69
C LYS A 28 3.52 -8.46 5.08
N GLU A 29 2.32 -8.76 4.59
CA GLU A 29 1.59 -9.99 4.92
C GLU A 29 2.26 -11.23 4.33
N PHE A 30 2.81 -11.13 3.13
CA PHE A 30 3.49 -12.23 2.45
C PHE A 30 5.00 -12.32 2.79
N GLY A 31 5.51 -11.44 3.66
CA GLY A 31 6.91 -11.45 4.09
C GLY A 31 7.91 -11.20 2.95
N VAL A 32 7.51 -10.47 1.91
CA VAL A 32 8.33 -10.18 0.72
C VAL A 32 8.51 -8.69 0.52
N SER A 33 9.48 -8.30 -0.31
CA SER A 33 9.67 -6.89 -0.63
C SER A 33 8.54 -6.36 -1.52
N LYS A 34 8.23 -5.07 -1.40
CA LYS A 34 7.30 -4.37 -2.29
C LYS A 34 7.68 -4.57 -3.77
N SER A 35 8.96 -4.51 -4.10
CA SER A 35 9.45 -4.67 -5.47
C SER A 35 9.23 -6.10 -5.98
N THR A 36 9.35 -7.10 -5.12
CA THR A 36 9.06 -8.51 -5.44
C THR A 36 7.58 -8.67 -5.81
N VAL A 37 6.68 -8.16 -4.98
CA VAL A 37 5.22 -8.21 -5.25
C VAL A 37 4.90 -7.47 -6.56
N HIS A 38 5.51 -6.31 -6.79
CA HIS A 38 5.27 -5.57 -8.02
C HIS A 38 5.70 -6.36 -9.26
N LYS A 39 6.91 -6.92 -9.27
CA LYS A 39 7.39 -7.76 -10.39
C LYS A 39 6.49 -8.98 -10.60
N ASP A 40 6.09 -9.64 -9.52
CA ASP A 40 5.18 -10.78 -9.60
C ASP A 40 3.85 -10.39 -10.24
N LEU A 41 3.26 -9.26 -9.86
CA LEU A 41 1.97 -8.82 -10.37
C LEU A 41 2.01 -8.20 -11.78
N THR A 42 3.05 -7.45 -12.14
CA THR A 42 3.08 -6.70 -13.40
C THR A 42 3.85 -7.37 -14.53
N GLU A 43 4.85 -8.20 -14.21
CA GLU A 43 5.69 -8.86 -15.22
C GLU A 43 5.30 -10.34 -15.34
N ARG A 44 5.15 -11.04 -14.21
CA ARG A 44 4.99 -12.52 -14.19
C ARG A 44 3.54 -12.97 -14.30
N LEU A 45 2.62 -12.28 -13.62
CA LEU A 45 1.21 -12.66 -13.61
C LEU A 45 0.56 -12.64 -15.01
N PRO A 46 0.83 -11.66 -15.91
CA PRO A 46 0.28 -11.68 -17.27
C PRO A 46 0.67 -12.93 -18.07
N GLU A 47 1.87 -13.47 -17.87
CA GLU A 47 2.35 -14.69 -18.54
C GLU A 47 1.65 -15.97 -18.02
N ILE A 48 1.12 -15.93 -16.80
CA ILE A 48 0.51 -17.08 -16.13
C ILE A 48 -1.02 -17.03 -16.22
N ASN A 49 -1.61 -15.86 -16.00
CA ASN A 49 -3.05 -15.63 -16.00
C ASN A 49 -3.36 -14.16 -16.36
N ALA A 50 -3.68 -13.93 -17.64
CA ALA A 50 -3.96 -12.61 -18.18
C ALA A 50 -5.22 -11.96 -17.56
N ASP A 51 -6.27 -12.74 -17.30
CA ASP A 51 -7.53 -12.22 -16.74
C ASP A 51 -7.33 -11.69 -15.32
N LEU A 52 -6.59 -12.42 -14.49
CA LEU A 52 -6.26 -12.00 -13.14
C LEU A 52 -5.32 -10.78 -13.16
N ALA A 53 -4.39 -10.72 -14.12
CA ALA A 53 -3.52 -9.55 -14.30
C ALA A 53 -4.31 -8.28 -14.65
N ASN A 54 -5.36 -8.39 -15.48
CA ASN A 54 -6.22 -7.26 -15.81
C ASN A 54 -6.96 -6.71 -14.58
N GLN A 55 -7.52 -7.59 -13.75
CA GLN A 55 -8.17 -7.18 -12.49
C GLN A 55 -7.19 -6.48 -11.54
N VAL A 56 -5.97 -7.02 -11.41
CA VAL A 56 -4.92 -6.39 -10.60
C VAL A 56 -4.55 -5.01 -11.15
N LYS A 57 -4.46 -4.88 -12.48
CA LYS A 57 -4.13 -3.61 -13.15
C LYS A 57 -5.14 -2.51 -12.83
N GLU A 58 -6.43 -2.81 -12.89
CA GLU A 58 -7.50 -1.85 -12.55
C GLU A 58 -7.36 -1.33 -11.11
N ILE A 59 -7.14 -2.23 -10.15
CA ILE A 59 -6.97 -1.85 -8.74
C ILE A 59 -5.68 -1.03 -8.54
N LEU A 60 -4.59 -1.37 -9.24
CA LEU A 60 -3.35 -0.59 -9.21
C LEU A 60 -3.54 0.82 -9.77
N GLU A 61 -4.33 0.96 -10.82
CA GLU A 61 -4.65 2.23 -11.45
C GLU A 61 -5.53 3.12 -10.56
N TYR A 62 -6.55 2.52 -9.93
CA TYR A 62 -7.32 3.18 -8.89
C TYR A 62 -6.43 3.70 -7.75
N HIS A 63 -5.51 2.88 -7.25
CA HIS A 63 -4.58 3.31 -6.20
C HIS A 63 -3.63 4.42 -6.65
N LYS A 64 -3.27 4.49 -7.94
CA LYS A 64 -2.49 5.60 -8.49
C LYS A 64 -3.31 6.88 -8.53
N SER A 65 -4.58 6.82 -8.96
CA SER A 65 -5.44 8.00 -9.07
C SER A 65 -5.67 8.67 -7.70
N ILE A 66 -5.89 7.89 -6.63
CA ILE A 66 -6.12 8.44 -5.27
C ILE A 66 -4.83 8.69 -4.47
N ARG A 67 -3.64 8.42 -5.04
CA ARG A 67 -2.36 8.47 -4.30
C ARG A 67 -2.11 9.83 -3.67
N HIS A 68 -2.46 10.91 -4.36
CA HIS A 68 -2.22 12.28 -3.90
C HIS A 68 -3.01 12.59 -2.62
N LEU A 69 -4.26 12.13 -2.52
CA LEU A 69 -5.08 12.26 -1.31
C LEU A 69 -4.41 11.56 -0.12
N ARG A 70 -4.01 10.30 -0.32
CA ARG A 70 -3.30 9.51 0.70
C ARG A 70 -1.96 10.11 1.10
N GLY A 71 -1.25 10.71 0.13
CA GLY A 71 -0.01 11.44 0.38
C GLY A 71 -0.22 12.65 1.28
N GLY A 72 -1.28 13.44 1.01
CA GLY A 72 -1.68 14.56 1.86
C GLY A 72 -2.02 14.12 3.29
N GLU A 73 -2.79 13.05 3.45
CA GLU A 73 -3.11 12.47 4.75
C GLU A 73 -1.87 11.98 5.50
N ALA A 74 -0.94 11.30 4.81
CA ALA A 74 0.30 10.83 5.40
C ALA A 74 1.15 11.99 5.95
N THR A 75 1.25 13.09 5.21
CA THR A 75 1.92 14.32 5.67
C THR A 75 1.21 14.91 6.89
N LYS A 76 -0.12 15.07 6.84
CA LYS A 76 -0.92 15.57 7.97
C LYS A 76 -0.70 14.72 9.24
N ILE A 77 -0.69 13.39 9.11
CA ILE A 77 -0.44 12.47 10.23
C ILE A 77 0.98 12.61 10.76
N LYS A 78 1.99 12.70 9.88
CA LYS A 78 3.39 12.91 10.27
C LYS A 78 3.52 14.15 11.16
N TYR A 79 3.00 15.29 10.70
CA TYR A 79 3.11 16.56 11.44
C TYR A 79 2.23 16.63 12.69
N LYS A 80 1.07 15.96 12.72
CA LYS A 80 0.29 15.80 13.96
C LYS A 80 1.05 14.98 15.02
N ARG A 81 1.74 13.92 14.61
CA ARG A 81 2.53 13.07 15.52
C ARG A 81 3.84 13.73 15.95
N THR A 82 4.43 14.58 15.10
CA THR A 82 5.65 15.34 15.42
C THR A 82 5.36 16.72 15.99
N ARG A 83 4.11 17.10 16.27
CA ARG A 83 3.82 18.36 16.96
C ARG A 83 4.49 18.28 18.34
N PRO A 84 5.53 19.08 18.62
CA PRO A 84 6.15 19.04 19.93
C PRO A 84 5.07 19.43 20.95
N GLN A 85 4.90 18.63 22.00
CA GLN A 85 3.93 18.86 23.08
C GLN A 85 4.09 20.21 23.82
N LYS A 86 5.06 21.05 23.41
CA LYS A 86 5.31 22.38 23.98
C LYS A 86 4.17 23.36 23.71
N GLU A 87 3.60 23.41 22.50
CA GLU A 87 2.56 24.42 22.18
C GLU A 87 1.23 24.23 22.93
N VAL A 88 0.92 23.03 23.42
CA VAL A 88 -0.38 22.77 24.09
C VAL A 88 -0.36 23.21 25.56
N LYS A 89 0.81 23.17 26.21
CA LYS A 89 0.95 23.62 27.61
C LYS A 89 0.93 25.14 27.75
N ASP A 90 1.42 25.86 26.75
CA ASP A 90 1.50 27.32 26.81
C ASP A 90 0.10 27.96 26.68
N LEU A 91 -0.81 27.38 25.88
CA LEU A 91 -2.18 27.87 25.71
C LEU A 91 -3.11 27.58 26.90
N GLU A 92 -2.93 26.46 27.61
CA GLU A 92 -3.71 26.15 28.82
C GLU A 92 -3.33 27.01 30.03
N THR A 93 -2.11 27.56 30.04
CA THR A 93 -1.63 28.42 31.13
C THR A 93 -2.13 29.86 30.99
N THR A 94 -2.31 30.36 29.76
CA THR A 94 -2.78 31.74 29.50
C THR A 94 -4.28 31.94 29.75
N VAL A 95 -5.10 30.88 29.70
CA VAL A 95 -6.56 30.97 29.94
C VAL A 95 -6.91 30.90 31.44
N LYS A 96 -5.94 30.60 32.32
CA LYS A 96 -6.13 30.48 33.77
C LYS A 96 -5.61 31.69 34.58
N VAL A 97 -5.33 32.82 33.94
CA VAL A 97 -4.96 34.08 34.62
C VAL A 97 -6.05 35.13 34.44
#